data_AF-A0A7W4GR59-F1
#
_entry.id   AF-A0A7W4GR59-F1
#
_cell.length_a   1.000
_cell.length_b   1.000
_cell.length_c   1.000
_cell.angle_alpha   90.00
_cell.angle_beta   90.00
_cell.angle_gamma   90.00
#
_symmetry.space_group_name_H-M   'P 1'
#
loop_
_entity.id
_entity.type
_entity.pdbx_description
1 polymer ?
#
loop_
_entity_poly.entity_id
_entity_poly.type
_entity_poly.pdbx_seq_one_letter_code
_entity_poly.pdbx_strand_id
1 'polypeptide(L)'
;MTGGAGDYAEARPTYPPELAAALAALCPGRGLGVDVGCGSGQLTLTLVGHFDAVPGIDVSPAQLAEAPAHPCIDWRAGGADALPVADGSADLGVVAQAARWFDLSALYAEVRRVLRPGGVVGW
;
A
#
# COMPACT_ATOMS: atom_id res chain seq x y z
N MET A 1 -16.59 15.19 -14.12
CA MET A 1 -17.21 15.59 -12.84
C MET A 1 -16.10 15.67 -11.81
N THR A 2 -15.96 16.83 -11.17
CA THR A 2 -14.89 17.15 -10.22
C THR A 2 -15.15 16.47 -8.88
N GLY A 3 -14.47 15.36 -8.59
CA GLY A 3 -14.44 14.75 -7.26
C GLY A 3 -13.41 15.47 -6.40
N GLY A 4 -13.88 16.22 -5.40
CA GLY A 4 -13.04 17.05 -4.55
C GLY A 4 -12.01 16.24 -3.78
N ALA A 5 -10.73 16.56 -4.00
CA ALA A 5 -9.65 16.25 -3.07
C ALA A 5 -9.86 17.11 -1.82
N GLY A 6 -10.68 16.62 -0.90
CA GLY A 6 -10.82 17.18 0.45
C GLY A 6 -9.54 16.96 1.24
N ASP A 7 -9.23 17.89 2.12
CA ASP A 7 -8.00 17.95 2.92
C ASP A 7 -7.83 16.67 3.79
N TYR A 8 -6.89 15.79 3.42
CA TYR A 8 -6.72 14.45 4.03
C TYR A 8 -5.57 14.41 5.05
N ALA A 9 -5.73 15.13 6.14
CA ALA A 9 -4.85 15.03 7.30
C ALA A 9 -5.63 14.55 8.55
N GLU A 10 -6.20 13.34 8.49
CA GLU A 10 -6.55 12.63 9.73
C GLU A 10 -5.26 12.07 10.34
N ALA A 11 -5.13 12.19 11.66
CA ALA A 11 -4.03 11.61 12.42
C ALA A 11 -3.98 10.09 12.18
N ARG A 12 -3.00 9.64 11.39
CA ARG A 12 -2.85 8.22 11.08
C ARG A 12 -2.26 7.49 12.27
N PRO A 13 -2.84 6.35 12.69
CA PRO A 13 -2.31 5.56 13.79
C PRO A 13 -0.91 5.04 13.47
N THR A 14 -0.07 4.92 14.48
CA THR A 14 1.17 4.13 14.40
C THR A 14 0.82 2.65 14.41
N TYR A 15 1.42 1.87 13.53
CA TYR A 15 1.19 0.43 13.47
C TYR A 15 2.19 -0.31 14.37
N PRO A 16 1.76 -1.36 15.09
CA PRO A 16 2.67 -2.21 15.83
C PRO A 16 3.63 -2.90 14.83
N PRO A 17 4.96 -2.92 15.08
CA PRO A 17 5.92 -3.57 14.19
C PRO A 17 5.60 -5.04 13.89
N GLU A 18 4.95 -5.71 14.84
CA GLU A 18 4.56 -7.12 14.73
C GLU A 18 3.53 -7.35 13.63
N LEU A 19 2.74 -6.33 13.24
CA LEU A 19 1.78 -6.45 12.14
C LEU A 19 2.48 -6.74 10.82
N ALA A 20 3.54 -5.99 10.49
CA ALA A 20 4.30 -6.18 9.27
C ALA A 20 4.96 -7.56 9.24
N ALA A 21 5.55 -7.98 10.36
CA ALA A 21 6.14 -9.31 10.50
C ALA A 21 5.11 -10.44 10.32
N ALA A 22 3.90 -10.28 10.88
CA ALA A 22 2.82 -11.26 10.75
C ALA A 22 2.30 -11.34 9.31
N LEU A 23 2.04 -10.20 8.67
CA LEU A 23 1.62 -10.14 7.26
C LEU A 23 2.66 -10.78 6.35
N ALA A 24 3.93 -10.43 6.57
CA ALA A 24 5.03 -11.07 5.89
C ALA A 24 4.96 -12.59 6.11
N ALA A 25 4.92 -13.10 7.34
CA ALA A 25 4.93 -14.54 7.61
C ALA A 25 3.86 -15.35 6.83
N LEU A 26 2.73 -14.74 6.46
CA LEU A 26 1.67 -15.36 5.67
C LEU A 26 1.94 -15.39 4.15
N CYS A 27 2.83 -14.53 3.65
CA CYS A 27 3.09 -14.38 2.22
C CYS A 27 3.89 -15.57 1.66
N PRO A 28 3.67 -15.93 0.38
CA PRO A 28 4.40 -17.00 -0.30
C PRO A 28 5.86 -16.62 -0.59
N GLY A 29 6.19 -15.33 -0.51
CA GLY A 29 7.50 -14.78 -0.77
C GLY A 29 7.70 -13.40 -0.12
N ARG A 30 8.85 -12.81 -0.42
CA ARG A 30 9.37 -11.57 0.19
C ARG A 30 9.76 -10.54 -0.88
N GLY A 31 9.37 -10.73 -2.13
CA GLY A 31 9.81 -9.87 -3.22
C GLY A 31 9.17 -8.49 -3.17
N LEU A 32 7.83 -8.42 -3.19
CA LEU A 32 7.12 -7.15 -3.33
C LEU A 32 5.94 -7.04 -2.36
N GLY A 33 5.98 -6.06 -1.47
CA GLY A 33 4.88 -5.71 -0.57
C GLY A 33 4.29 -4.34 -0.89
N VAL A 34 3.05 -4.28 -1.37
CA VAL A 34 2.41 -3.05 -1.84
C VAL A 34 1.50 -2.48 -0.76
N ASP A 35 1.66 -1.19 -0.43
CA ASP A 35 0.80 -0.45 0.50
C ASP A 35 -0.05 0.57 -0.28
N VAL A 36 -1.38 0.35 -0.31
CA VAL A 36 -2.33 1.18 -1.07
C VAL A 36 -3.02 2.18 -0.14
N GLY A 37 -2.98 3.45 -0.52
CA GLY A 37 -3.37 4.55 0.36
C GLY A 37 -2.33 4.83 1.45
N CYS A 38 -1.05 4.64 1.13
CA CYS A 38 0.06 4.68 2.07
C CYS A 38 0.27 6.03 2.78
N GLY A 39 -0.22 7.12 2.17
CA GLY A 39 0.03 8.51 2.54
C GLY A 39 1.49 8.80 2.83
N SER A 40 1.76 9.24 4.07
CA SER A 40 3.12 9.60 4.52
C SER A 40 3.93 8.40 5.02
N GLY A 41 3.43 7.16 4.86
CA GLY A 41 4.23 5.95 4.99
C GLY A 41 4.22 5.24 6.33
N GLN A 42 3.27 5.55 7.23
CA GLN A 42 3.22 5.00 8.60
C GLN A 42 3.23 3.46 8.63
N LEU A 43 2.52 2.80 7.70
CA LEU A 43 2.56 1.35 7.55
C LEU A 43 3.71 0.92 6.65
N THR A 44 3.89 1.57 5.50
CA THR A 44 4.91 1.26 4.49
C THR A 44 6.31 1.11 5.10
N LEU A 45 6.67 2.00 6.02
CA LEU A 45 7.97 1.97 6.69
C LEU A 45 8.17 0.73 7.55
N THR A 46 7.10 0.19 8.13
CA THR A 46 7.16 -1.05 8.93
C THR A 46 7.33 -2.29 8.07
N LEU A 47 7.00 -2.24 6.77
CA LEU A 47 7.20 -3.34 5.82
C LEU A 47 8.66 -3.47 5.36
N VAL A 48 9.46 -2.43 5.55
CA VAL A 48 10.90 -2.46 5.25
C VAL A 48 11.59 -3.53 6.08
N GLY A 49 12.51 -4.27 5.46
CA GLY A 49 13.21 -5.40 6.08
C GLY A 49 12.41 -6.71 6.06
N HIS A 50 11.14 -6.66 5.69
CA HIS A 50 10.32 -7.84 5.41
C HIS A 50 10.14 -8.12 3.92
N PHE A 51 10.33 -7.12 3.05
CA PHE A 51 10.25 -7.29 1.60
C PHE A 51 11.46 -6.65 0.89
N ASP A 52 11.83 -7.18 -0.27
CA ASP A 52 12.93 -6.69 -1.09
C ASP A 52 12.61 -5.28 -1.65
N ALA A 53 11.33 -5.05 -1.98
CA ALA A 53 10.81 -3.75 -2.40
C ALA A 53 9.39 -3.50 -1.86
N VAL A 54 9.11 -2.23 -1.53
CA VAL A 54 7.84 -1.80 -0.94
C VAL A 54 7.30 -0.57 -1.68
N PRO A 55 6.46 -0.73 -2.72
CA PRO A 55 5.78 0.41 -3.34
C PRO A 55 4.71 0.97 -2.39
N GLY A 56 4.85 2.24 -2.03
CA GLY A 56 3.81 3.00 -1.32
C GLY A 56 3.01 3.82 -2.33
N ILE A 57 1.70 3.54 -2.46
CA ILE A 57 0.83 4.18 -3.45
C ILE A 57 -0.18 5.06 -2.73
N ASP A 58 -0.30 6.33 -3.10
CA ASP A 58 -1.35 7.22 -2.61
C ASP A 58 -1.80 8.19 -3.71
N VAL A 59 -3.06 8.64 -3.65
CA VAL A 59 -3.61 9.63 -4.60
C VAL A 59 -3.13 11.04 -4.30
N SER A 60 -2.63 11.31 -3.09
CA SER A 60 -2.20 12.63 -2.63
C SER A 60 -0.70 12.83 -2.81
N PRO A 61 -0.25 13.64 -3.80
CA PRO A 61 1.16 13.97 -3.95
C PRO A 61 1.72 14.70 -2.72
N ALA A 62 0.89 15.45 -2.00
CA ALA A 62 1.29 16.13 -0.78
C ALA A 62 1.66 15.13 0.33
N GLN A 63 0.90 14.05 0.49
CA GLN A 63 1.25 13.01 1.47
C GLN A 63 2.54 12.27 1.08
N LEU A 64 2.71 11.95 -0.21
CA LEU A 64 3.92 11.30 -0.71
C LEU A 64 5.16 12.19 -0.56
N ALA A 65 5.01 13.51 -0.69
CA ALA A 65 6.11 14.46 -0.51
C ALA A 65 6.61 14.53 0.94
N GLU A 66 5.75 14.26 1.92
CA GLU A 66 6.11 14.19 3.34
C GLU A 66 6.65 12.80 3.74
N ALA A 67 6.52 11.80 2.87
CA ALA A 67 6.98 10.45 3.14
C ALA A 67 8.53 10.40 3.09
N PRO A 68 9.19 9.82 4.11
CA PRO A 68 10.66 9.80 4.15
C PRO A 68 11.23 8.92 3.04
N ALA A 69 12.33 9.36 2.43
CA ALA A 69 13.03 8.58 1.42
C ALA A 69 13.65 7.32 2.05
N HIS A 70 13.52 6.18 1.36
CA HIS A 70 14.13 4.93 1.78
C HIS A 70 14.51 4.07 0.55
N PRO A 71 15.69 3.43 0.49
CA PRO A 71 16.14 2.70 -0.71
C PRO A 71 15.22 1.55 -1.15
N CYS A 72 14.52 0.92 -0.21
CA CYS A 72 13.57 -0.15 -0.49
C CYS A 72 12.15 0.34 -0.81
N ILE A 73 11.87 1.64 -0.70
CA ILE A 73 10.53 2.19 -0.90
C ILE A 73 10.49 3.02 -2.17
N ASP A 74 9.48 2.74 -3.00
CA ASP A 74 9.16 3.53 -4.18
C ASP A 74 7.79 4.19 -3.98
N TRP A 75 7.78 5.49 -3.73
CA TRP A 75 6.57 6.29 -3.51
C TRP A 75 5.92 6.66 -4.85
N ARG A 76 4.70 6.19 -5.10
CA ARG A 76 4.03 6.34 -6.40
C ARG A 76 2.67 7.02 -6.25
N ALA A 77 2.42 8.02 -7.09
CA ALA A 77 1.08 8.57 -7.23
C ALA A 77 0.18 7.56 -7.96
N GLY A 78 -0.97 7.22 -7.39
CA GLY A 78 -1.90 6.27 -8.01
C GLY A 78 -3.19 6.06 -7.24
N GLY A 79 -4.25 5.72 -7.97
CA GLY A 79 -5.55 5.35 -7.41
C GLY A 79 -5.62 3.86 -7.08
N ALA A 80 -6.51 3.51 -6.15
CA ALA A 80 -6.83 2.13 -5.80
C ALA A 80 -7.47 1.33 -6.96
N ASP A 81 -7.98 2.04 -7.97
CA ASP A 81 -8.65 1.52 -9.18
C ASP A 81 -7.70 1.29 -10.36
N ALA A 82 -6.45 1.76 -10.28
CA ALA A 82 -5.42 1.55 -11.29
C ALA A 82 -4.03 1.61 -10.65
N LEU A 83 -3.61 0.51 -10.01
CA LEU A 83 -2.34 0.42 -9.32
C LEU A 83 -1.18 0.38 -10.33
N PRO A 84 -0.16 1.24 -10.20
CA PRO A 84 1.06 1.21 -11.02
C PRO A 84 1.99 0.06 -10.60
N VAL A 85 1.48 -1.16 -10.64
CA VAL A 85 2.16 -2.40 -10.27
C VAL A 85 1.80 -3.47 -11.30
N ALA A 86 2.79 -4.28 -11.69
CA ALA A 86 2.60 -5.33 -12.69
C ALA A 86 1.70 -6.47 -12.17
N ASP A 87 0.97 -7.09 -13.08
CA ASP A 87 0.11 -8.25 -12.81
C ASP A 87 0.92 -9.39 -12.18
N GLY A 88 0.34 -10.04 -11.17
CA GLY A 88 0.91 -11.25 -10.57
C GLY A 88 2.31 -11.09 -9.98
N SER A 89 2.69 -9.88 -9.58
CA SER A 89 4.05 -9.54 -9.12
C SER A 89 4.17 -9.37 -7.61
N ALA A 90 3.09 -9.00 -6.92
CA ALA A 90 3.08 -8.71 -5.48
C ALA A 90 2.90 -9.98 -4.63
N ASP A 91 3.66 -10.07 -3.54
CA ASP A 91 3.50 -11.09 -2.48
C ASP A 91 2.46 -10.65 -1.43
N LEU A 92 2.42 -9.34 -1.15
CA LEU A 92 1.48 -8.69 -0.24
C LEU A 92 0.84 -7.49 -0.92
N GLY A 93 -0.47 -7.32 -0.76
CA GLY A 93 -1.19 -6.07 -0.97
C GLY A 93 -1.87 -5.69 0.34
N VAL A 94 -1.52 -4.56 0.93
CA VAL A 94 -2.13 -4.09 2.17
C VAL A 94 -2.83 -2.76 1.95
N VAL A 95 -4.02 -2.64 2.53
CA VAL A 95 -4.82 -1.42 2.51
C VAL A 95 -5.27 -1.18 3.93
N ALA A 96 -4.71 -0.19 4.62
CA ALA A 96 -5.09 0.07 6.01
C ALA A 96 -6.29 1.05 6.07
N GLN A 97 -6.11 2.20 6.72
CA GLN A 97 -7.18 3.17 6.98
C GLN A 97 -7.82 3.76 5.71
N ALA A 98 -7.18 3.60 4.54
CA ALA A 98 -7.64 4.18 3.29
C ALA A 98 -8.83 3.45 2.65
N ALA A 99 -9.10 2.19 3.02
CA ALA A 99 -10.13 1.36 2.39
C ALA A 99 -11.53 2.00 2.40
N ARG A 100 -11.85 2.78 3.43
CA ARG A 100 -13.14 3.48 3.58
C ARG A 100 -13.40 4.58 2.54
N TRP A 101 -12.36 5.03 1.84
CA TRP A 101 -12.43 6.10 0.84
C TRP A 101 -12.46 5.57 -0.60
N PHE A 102 -12.34 4.26 -0.78
CA PHE A 102 -12.22 3.65 -2.09
C PHE A 102 -13.54 3.04 -2.58
N ASP A 103 -13.69 2.99 -3.90
CA ASP A 103 -14.57 1.98 -4.49
C ASP A 103 -13.94 0.61 -4.20
N LEU A 104 -14.53 -0.09 -3.24
CA LEU A 104 -14.03 -1.38 -2.80
C LEU A 104 -14.00 -2.40 -3.94
N SER A 105 -14.95 -2.34 -4.88
CA SER A 105 -14.97 -3.27 -6.01
C SER A 105 -13.76 -3.06 -6.91
N ALA A 106 -13.44 -1.80 -7.23
CA ALA A 106 -12.27 -1.46 -8.03
C ALA A 106 -10.96 -1.83 -7.30
N LEU A 107 -10.87 -1.51 -6.01
CA LEU A 107 -9.74 -1.86 -5.16
C LEU A 107 -9.51 -3.38 -5.11
N TYR A 108 -10.56 -4.17 -4.86
CA TYR A 108 -10.46 -5.63 -4.82
C TYR A 108 -10.01 -6.20 -6.17
N ALA A 109 -10.46 -5.63 -7.29
CA ALA A 109 -10.06 -6.07 -8.62
C ALA A 109 -8.57 -5.82 -8.85
N GLU A 110 -8.08 -4.64 -8.52
CA GLU A 110 -6.67 -4.29 -8.69
C GLU A 110 -5.75 -5.04 -7.74
N VAL A 111 -6.11 -5.16 -6.46
CA VAL A 111 -5.33 -5.96 -5.51
C VAL A 111 -5.24 -7.41 -5.98
N ARG A 112 -6.32 -8.00 -6.50
CA ARG A 112 -6.28 -9.35 -7.08
C ARG A 112 -5.42 -9.42 -8.34
N ARG A 113 -5.44 -8.40 -9.20
CA ARG A 113 -4.63 -8.35 -10.44
C ARG A 113 -3.13 -8.36 -10.11
N VAL A 114 -2.72 -7.54 -9.15
CA VAL A 114 -1.28 -7.36 -8.84
C VAL A 114 -0.71 -8.50 -8.01
N LEU A 115 -1.53 -9.20 -7.23
CA LEU A 115 -1.07 -10.33 -6.41
C LEU A 115 -0.74 -11.55 -7.25
N ARG A 116 0.41 -12.15 -6.98
CA ARG A 116 0.77 -13.47 -7.50
C ARG A 116 -0.16 -14.56 -6.92
N PRO A 117 -0.24 -15.75 -7.54
CA PRO A 117 -0.94 -16.88 -6.93
C PRO A 117 -0.46 -17.16 -5.50
N GLY A 118 -1.39 -17.18 -4.55
CA GLY A 118 -1.10 -17.37 -3.13
C GLY A 118 -0.66 -16.10 -2.37
N GLY A 119 -0.61 -14.94 -3.04
CA GLY A 119 -0.32 -13.66 -2.39
C GLY A 119 -1.36 -13.28 -1.34
N VAL A 120 -0.94 -12.48 -0.36
CA VAL A 120 -1.75 -12.12 0.81
C VAL A 120 -2.36 -10.75 0.64
N VAL A 121 -3.60 -10.60 1.13
CA VAL A 121 -4.23 -9.29 1.31
C VAL A 121 -4.34 -8.96 2.79
N GLY A 122 -3.85 -7.79 3.19
CA GLY A 122 -4.10 -7.19 4.50
C GLY A 122 -5.10 -6.04 4.39
N TRP A 123 -6.06 -5.97 5.32
CA TRP A 123 -7.08 -4.92 5.42
C TRP A 123 -6.97 -4.20 6.77
#